data_AF-A0AAE6P194-F1
#
_entry.id   AF-A0AAE6P194-F1
#
_cell.length_a   1.000
_cell.length_b   1.000
_cell.length_c   1.000
_cell.angle_alpha   90.00
_cell.angle_beta   90.00
_cell.angle_gamma   90.00
#
_symmetry.space_group_name_H-M   'P 1'
#
loop_
_entity.id
_entity.type
_entity.pdbx_description
1 polymer ?
#
loop_
_entity_poly.entity_id
_entity_poly.type
_entity_poly.pdbx_seq_one_letter_code
_entity_poly.pdbx_strand_id
1 'polypeptide(L)'
;MIEDTINKAILHVANSVEENTKNKQAIFDQRELAKYLDTNTNTLKKYYIYEPDFPVIKQGDKLVYPRKKVDEWIDDHTQTYEDIM
;
A
#
# COMPACT_ATOMS: atom_id res chain seq x y z
N MET A 1 22.97 18.93 26.88
CA MET A 1 22.68 19.42 25.51
C MET A 1 22.89 18.33 24.46
N ILE A 2 23.99 17.56 24.51
CA ILE A 2 24.29 16.49 23.53
C ILE A 2 23.37 15.27 23.69
N GLU A 3 23.12 14.80 24.92
CA GLU A 3 22.19 13.68 25.18
C GLU A 3 20.76 13.94 24.69
N ASP A 4 20.29 15.19 24.80
CA ASP A 4 18.94 15.57 24.35
C ASP A 4 18.81 15.48 22.83
N THR A 5 19.88 15.86 22.10
CA THR A 5 19.97 15.72 20.65
C THR A 5 20.04 14.25 20.22
N ILE A 6 20.82 13.42 20.94
CA ILE A 6 20.91 11.98 20.67
C ILE A 6 19.56 11.31 20.89
N ASN A 7 18.88 11.60 22.00
CA ASN A 7 17.57 11.02 22.31
C ASN A 7 16.51 11.42 21.28
N LYS A 8 16.53 12.68 20.80
CA LYS A 8 15.64 13.13 19.71
C LYS A 8 15.89 12.40 18.40
N ALA A 9 17.15 12.22 18.03
CA ALA A 9 17.51 11.49 16.80
C ALA A 9 17.08 10.02 16.88
N ILE A 10 17.30 9.36 18.03
CA ILE A 10 16.88 7.97 18.27
C ILE A 10 15.35 7.86 18.18
N LEU A 11 14.61 8.77 18.83
CA LEU A 11 13.15 8.78 18.81
C LEU A 11 12.59 8.97 17.39
N HIS A 12 13.18 9.87 16.60
CA HIS A 12 12.77 10.09 15.22
C HIS A 12 12.97 8.83 14.36
N VAL A 13 14.15 8.20 14.47
CA VAL A 13 14.45 6.95 13.74
C VAL A 13 13.50 5.82 14.16
N ALA A 14 13.23 5.66 15.46
CA ALA A 14 12.32 4.63 15.96
C ALA A 14 10.90 4.81 15.39
N ASN A 15 10.38 6.04 15.40
CA ASN A 15 9.07 6.36 14.82
C ASN A 15 9.03 6.06 13.31
N SER A 16 10.06 6.49 12.56
CA SER A 16 10.13 6.20 11.13
C SER A 16 10.20 4.70 10.82
N VAL A 17 10.90 3.91 11.64
CA VAL A 17 10.95 2.45 11.50
C VAL A 17 9.60 1.82 11.81
N GLU A 18 8.92 2.26 12.86
CA GLU A 18 7.57 1.79 13.19
C GLU A 18 6.56 2.11 12.09
N GLU A 19 6.55 3.34 11.58
CA GLU A 19 5.67 3.75 10.48
C GLU A 19 5.96 2.95 9.21
N ASN A 20 7.24 2.76 8.86
CA ASN A 20 7.61 1.91 7.73
C ASN A 20 7.18 0.45 7.93
N THR A 21 7.26 -0.08 9.15
CA THR A 21 6.89 -1.46 9.45
C THR A 21 5.37 -1.65 9.37
N LYS A 22 4.60 -0.74 9.98
CA LYS A 22 3.13 -0.71 9.90
C LYS A 22 2.67 -0.58 8.44
N ASN A 23 3.35 0.26 7.66
CA ASN A 23 2.98 0.48 6.26
C ASN A 23 3.32 -0.72 5.35
N LYS A 24 4.44 -1.40 5.59
CA LYS A 24 4.81 -2.65 4.89
C LYS A 24 3.92 -3.83 5.23
N GLN A 25 3.30 -3.85 6.41
CA GLN A 25 2.40 -4.91 6.87
C GLN A 25 0.91 -4.56 6.72
N ALA A 26 0.56 -3.38 6.21
CA ALA A 26 -0.83 -3.00 6.00
C ALA A 26 -1.48 -3.94 4.98
N ILE A 27 -2.54 -4.61 5.41
CA ILE A 27 -3.35 -5.52 4.59
C ILE A 27 -4.75 -4.92 4.55
N PHE A 28 -5.25 -4.68 3.34
CA PHE A 28 -6.58 -4.14 3.13
C PHE A 28 -7.60 -5.24 2.89
N ASP A 29 -8.81 -5.05 3.40
CA ASP A 29 -9.98 -5.72 2.84
C ASP A 29 -10.48 -5.00 1.57
N GLN A 30 -11.44 -5.60 0.87
CA GLN A 30 -11.92 -5.06 -0.41
C GLN A 30 -12.50 -3.64 -0.29
N ARG A 31 -13.10 -3.28 0.85
CA ARG A 31 -13.70 -1.95 1.06
C ARG A 31 -12.62 -0.92 1.37
N GLU A 32 -11.62 -1.31 2.15
CA GLU A 32 -10.46 -0.47 2.44
C GLU A 32 -9.66 -0.19 1.17
N LEU A 33 -9.41 -1.21 0.35
CA LEU A 33 -8.73 -1.05 -0.94
C LEU A 33 -9.48 -0.12 -1.88
N ALA A 34 -10.82 -0.25 -1.95
CA ALA A 34 -11.64 0.64 -2.78
C ALA A 34 -11.52 2.10 -2.34
N LYS A 35 -11.57 2.36 -1.02
CA LYS A 35 -11.34 3.71 -0.47
C LYS A 35 -9.93 4.22 -0.73
N TYR A 36 -8.94 3.35 -0.60
CA TYR A 36 -7.53 3.69 -0.83
C TYR A 36 -7.27 4.16 -2.27
N LEU A 37 -7.91 3.51 -3.23
CA LEU A 37 -7.80 3.84 -4.66
C LEU A 37 -8.85 4.87 -5.13
N ASP A 38 -9.53 5.53 -4.20
CA ASP A 38 -10.63 6.49 -4.44
C ASP A 38 -11.66 5.99 -5.48
N THR A 39 -12.02 4.70 -5.37
CA THR A 39 -12.89 4.03 -6.32
C THR A 39 -14.03 3.29 -5.63
N ASN A 40 -15.03 2.89 -6.40
CA ASN A 40 -16.10 2.04 -5.88
C ASN A 40 -15.73 0.55 -6.03
N THR A 41 -16.36 -0.31 -5.22
CA THR A 41 -16.05 -1.75 -5.20
C THR A 41 -16.36 -2.49 -6.51
N ASN A 42 -17.29 -1.98 -7.32
CA ASN A 42 -17.62 -2.57 -8.62
C ASN A 42 -16.54 -2.25 -9.67
N THR A 43 -16.08 -0.99 -9.71
CA THR A 43 -14.96 -0.54 -10.54
C THR A 43 -13.68 -1.27 -10.14
N LEU A 44 -13.41 -1.38 -8.84
CA LEU A 44 -12.29 -2.15 -8.32
C LEU A 44 -12.30 -3.61 -8.81
N LYS A 45 -13.46 -4.27 -8.74
CA LYS A 45 -13.60 -5.65 -9.25
C LYS A 45 -13.35 -5.73 -10.74
N LYS A 46 -14.00 -4.85 -11.51
CA LYS A 46 -14.01 -4.91 -12.97
C LYS A 46 -12.65 -4.61 -13.60
N TYR A 47 -11.89 -3.67 -13.04
CA TYR A 47 -10.67 -3.14 -13.68
C TYR A 47 -9.37 -3.51 -12.97
N TYR A 48 -9.43 -3.99 -11.72
CA TYR A 48 -8.22 -4.30 -10.95
C TYR A 48 -8.20 -5.76 -10.50
N ILE A 49 -9.20 -6.21 -9.72
CA ILE A 49 -9.14 -7.53 -9.07
C ILE A 49 -9.12 -8.71 -10.06
N TYR A 50 -9.71 -8.55 -11.24
CA TYR A 50 -9.70 -9.60 -12.27
C TYR A 50 -8.46 -9.55 -13.19
N GLU A 51 -7.55 -8.60 -13.00
CA GLU A 51 -6.28 -8.61 -13.72
C GLU A 51 -5.43 -9.80 -13.23
N PRO A 52 -4.76 -10.53 -14.14
CA PRO A 52 -4.09 -11.79 -13.82
C PRO A 52 -2.97 -11.65 -12.79
N ASP A 53 -2.37 -10.46 -12.67
CA ASP A 53 -1.25 -10.18 -11.78
C ASP A 53 -1.63 -9.27 -10.60
N PHE A 54 -2.93 -9.03 -10.39
CA PHE A 54 -3.36 -8.16 -9.30
C PHE A 54 -3.04 -8.80 -7.93
N PRO A 55 -2.43 -8.05 -6.99
CA PRO A 55 -1.92 -8.60 -5.73
C PRO A 55 -3.05 -8.91 -4.74
N VAL A 56 -3.54 -10.15 -4.81
CA VAL A 56 -4.59 -10.70 -3.94
C VAL A 56 -4.08 -11.92 -3.18
N ILE A 57 -4.43 -12.01 -1.89
CA ILE A 57 -4.17 -13.18 -1.05
C ILE A 57 -5.51 -13.70 -0.54
N LYS A 58 -5.72 -15.02 -0.65
CA LYS A 58 -6.86 -15.69 -0.03
C LYS A 58 -6.50 -16.12 1.39
N GLN A 59 -7.10 -15.51 2.39
CA GLN A 59 -6.93 -15.83 3.80
C GLN A 59 -8.22 -16.47 4.34
N GLY A 60 -8.30 -17.80 4.28
CA GLY A 60 -9.52 -18.56 4.57
C GLY A 60 -10.61 -18.28 3.54
N ASP A 61 -11.73 -17.71 3.99
CA ASP A 61 -12.85 -17.32 3.13
C ASP A 61 -12.76 -15.87 2.61
N LYS A 62 -11.80 -15.09 3.11
CA LYS A 62 -11.65 -13.66 2.77
C LYS A 62 -10.53 -13.44 1.75
N LEU A 63 -10.75 -12.46 0.88
CA LEU A 63 -9.71 -11.89 0.02
C LEU A 63 -9.13 -10.67 0.70
N VAL A 64 -7.80 -10.61 0.75
CA VAL A 64 -7.06 -9.50 1.34
C VAL A 64 -5.98 -9.01 0.38
N TYR A 65 -5.63 -7.73 0.49
CA TYR A 65 -4.80 -7.03 -0.47
C TYR A 65 -3.63 -6.36 0.26
N PRO A 66 -2.41 -6.88 0.14
CA PRO A 66 -1.25 -6.29 0.78
C PRO A 66 -0.95 -4.92 0.16
N ARG A 67 -1.00 -3.86 0.97
CA ARG A 67 -0.83 -2.47 0.49
C ARG A 67 0.43 -2.31 -0.36
N LYS A 68 1.58 -2.77 0.14
CA LYS A 68 2.87 -2.63 -0.57
C LYS A 68 2.83 -3.25 -1.97
N LYS A 69 2.19 -4.41 -2.10
CA LYS A 69 2.10 -5.12 -3.37
C LYS A 69 1.15 -4.41 -4.32
N VAL A 70 0.04 -3.88 -3.81
CA VAL A 70 -0.88 -3.02 -4.57
C VAL A 70 -0.15 -1.78 -5.09
N ASP A 71 0.61 -1.08 -4.24
CA ASP A 71 1.39 0.10 -4.64
C ASP A 71 2.42 -0.24 -5.73
N GLU A 72 3.15 -1.35 -5.57
CA GLU A 72 4.10 -1.86 -6.58
C GLU A 72 3.42 -2.18 -7.92
N TRP A 73 2.22 -2.79 -7.88
CA TRP A 73 1.47 -3.13 -9.09
C TRP A 73 0.97 -1.87 -9.80
N ILE A 74 0.48 -0.88 -9.05
CA ILE A 74 0.02 0.39 -9.62
C ILE A 74 1.18 1.10 -10.31
N ASP A 75 2.34 1.22 -9.66
CA ASP A 75 3.53 1.85 -10.22
C ASP A 75 3.93 1.21 -11.57
N ASP A 76 3.94 -0.12 -11.64
CA ASP A 76 4.26 -0.88 -12.85
C ASP A 76 3.21 -0.75 -13.97
N HIS A 77 1.93 -0.55 -13.61
CA HIS A 77 0.80 -0.46 -14.54
C HIS A 77 0.35 0.97 -14.82
N THR A 78 1.03 1.97 -14.27
CA THR A 78 0.81 3.39 -14.56
C THR A 78 1.91 3.92 -15.46
N GLN A 79 1.57 4.24 -16.71
CA GLN A 79 2.42 5.11 -17.52
C GLN A 79 2.12 6.57 -17.18
N THR A 80 3.17 7.35 -16.95
CA THR A 80 3.04 8.80 -16.83
C THR A 80 2.73 9.39 -18.21
N TYR A 81 2.01 10.51 -18.24
CA TYR A 81 1.64 11.20 -19.48
C TYR A 81 2.86 11.58 -20.36
N GLU A 82 4.05 11.68 -19.76
CA GLU A 82 5.30 11.99 -20.44
C GLU A 82 5.90 10.79 -21.20
N ASP A 83 5.53 9.56 -20.87
CA ASP A 83 6.06 8.34 -21.49
C ASP A 83 5.32 7.96 -22.79
N ILE A 84 4.12 8.54 -22.99
CA ILE A 84 3.22 8.29 -24.13
C ILE A 84 3.19 9.43 -25.17
N MET A 85 4.05 10.43 -25.03
CA MET A 85 4.19 11.59 -25.94
C MET A 85 5.57 11.62 -26.60
#